data_AF-A0A3N9PGV5-F1
#
_entry.id   AF-A0A3N9PGV5-F1
#
_cell.length_a   1.000
_cell.length_b   1.000
_cell.length_c   1.000
_cell.angle_alpha   90.00
_cell.angle_beta   90.00
_cell.angle_gamma   90.00
#
_symmetry.space_group_name_H-M   'P 1'
#
loop_
_entity.id
_entity.type
_entity.pdbx_description
1 polymer ?
#
loop_
_entity_poly.entity_id
_entity_poly.type
_entity_poly.pdbx_seq_one_letter_code
_entity_poly.pdbx_strand_id
1 'polypeptide(L)' 'MKPTGLKEHGVIWYNDGAAQPTFIPVVLHIDNPGWHDTALGDVDADGDIDMVTKVWNKDGENYHADFWRNETISLNK' A
#
# COMPACT_ATOMS: atom_id res chain seq x y z
N MET A 1 14.47 1.67 18.40
CA MET A 1 15.15 1.04 17.25
C MET A 1 14.33 -0.16 16.80
N LYS A 2 14.26 -0.42 15.49
CA LYS A 2 13.56 -1.58 14.92
C LYS A 2 14.16 -2.89 15.47
N PRO A 3 13.36 -3.86 15.93
CA PRO A 3 13.87 -5.15 16.39
C PRO A 3 14.64 -5.90 15.30
N THR A 4 15.71 -6.59 15.69
CA THR A 4 16.49 -7.45 14.79
C THR A 4 15.59 -8.53 14.19
N GLY A 5 15.63 -8.68 12.86
CA GLY A 5 14.86 -9.68 12.13
C GLY A 5 13.41 -9.30 11.82
N LEU A 6 12.92 -8.15 12.31
CA LEU A 6 11.64 -7.62 11.84
C LEU A 6 11.80 -7.22 10.37
N LYS A 7 10.84 -7.53 9.50
CA LYS A 7 10.77 -6.98 8.14
C LYS A 7 9.90 -5.73 8.17
N GLU A 8 10.30 -4.67 7.49
CA GLU A 8 9.39 -3.55 7.25
C GLU A 8 8.23 -4.03 6.40
N HIS A 9 7.01 -3.63 6.76
CA HIS A 9 5.82 -3.94 5.98
C HIS A 9 5.23 -2.65 5.45
N GLY A 10 4.84 -2.68 4.18
CA GLY A 10 3.81 -1.78 3.67
C GLY A 10 2.48 -2.16 4.28
N VAL A 11 1.90 -1.29 5.11
CA VAL A 11 0.64 -1.58 5.81
C VAL A 11 -0.38 -0.50 5.48
N ILE A 12 -1.58 -0.94 5.08
CA ILE A 12 -2.78 -0.11 5.15
C ILE A 12 -3.62 -0.55 6.35
N TRP A 13 -4.31 0.40 6.97
CA TRP A 13 -5.23 0.11 8.07
C TRP A 13 -6.65 0.21 7.54
N TYR A 14 -7.33 -0.93 7.49
CA TYR A 14 -8.73 -1.00 7.07
C TYR A 14 -9.63 -0.60 8.23
N ASN A 15 -10.44 0.44 8.06
CA ASN A 15 -11.46 0.84 9.01
C ASN A 15 -12.73 0.03 8.74
N ASP A 16 -13.26 -0.66 9.76
CA ASP A 16 -14.49 -1.45 9.65
C ASP A 16 -15.77 -0.62 9.49
N GLY A 17 -15.70 0.71 9.62
CA GLY A 17 -16.81 1.63 9.43
C GLY A 17 -17.81 1.66 10.58
N ALA A 18 -17.51 0.99 11.71
CA ALA A 18 -18.38 0.99 12.87
C ALA A 18 -18.36 2.37 13.58
N ALA A 19 -19.42 2.67 14.35
CA ALA A 19 -19.49 3.90 15.16
C ALA A 19 -18.34 4.02 16.17
N GLN A 20 -17.82 2.87 16.62
CA GLN A 20 -16.53 2.75 17.30
C GLN A 20 -15.61 1.97 16.37
N PRO A 21 -14.78 2.65 15.57
CA PRO A 21 -14.06 2.00 14.49
C PRO A 21 -13.00 1.05 15.03
N THR A 22 -12.90 -0.12 14.42
CA THR A 22 -11.72 -0.97 14.53
C THR A 22 -10.87 -0.85 13.28
N PHE A 23 -9.56 -0.87 13.46
CA PHE A 23 -8.60 -0.79 12.38
C PHE A 23 -7.83 -2.10 12.27
N ILE A 24 -7.95 -2.76 11.12
CA ILE A 24 -7.31 -4.05 10.84
C ILE A 24 -6.12 -3.79 9.91
N PRO A 25 -4.89 -4.19 10.28
CA PRO A 25 -3.74 -4.01 9.42
C PRO A 25 -3.80 -5.01 8.26
N VAL A 26 -3.68 -4.51 7.03
CA VAL A 26 -3.49 -5.32 5.82
C VAL A 26 -2.07 -5.07 5.33
N VAL A 27 -1.30 -6.14 5.20
CA VAL A 27 0.07 -6.09 4.69
C VAL A 27 0.03 -6.14 3.17
N LEU A 28 0.40 -5.04 2.53
CA LEU A 28 0.48 -4.93 1.06
C LEU A 28 1.81 -5.45 0.51
N HIS A 29 2.88 -5.31 1.29
CA HIS A 29 4.22 -5.75 0.91
C HIS A 29 5.04 -6.09 2.15
N ILE A 30 5.87 -7.13 2.05
CA ILE A 30 6.80 -7.54 3.09
C ILE A 30 8.22 -7.29 2.60
N ASP A 31 9.05 -6.64 3.43
CA ASP A 31 10.41 -6.23 3.08
C ASP A 31 10.42 -5.03 2.10
N ASN A 32 11.57 -4.43 1.81
CA ASN A 32 11.71 -3.39 0.77
C ASN A 32 11.11 -1.97 1.01
N PRO A 33 11.41 -1.28 2.14
CA PRO A 33 10.81 0.01 2.48
C PRO A 33 11.40 1.21 1.72
N GLY A 34 11.54 1.12 0.40
CA GLY A 34 12.06 2.21 -0.43
C GLY A 34 11.11 3.40 -0.56
N TRP A 35 9.91 3.32 0.01
CA TRP A 35 8.83 4.30 -0.13
C TRP A 35 9.02 5.49 0.80
N HIS A 36 8.93 6.70 0.22
CA HIS A 36 9.08 7.95 0.98
C HIS A 36 7.84 8.84 0.93
N ASP A 37 7.11 8.82 -0.18
CA ASP A 37 5.93 9.64 -0.40
C ASP A 37 4.86 8.81 -1.10
N THR A 38 3.60 9.10 -0.80
CA THR A 38 2.44 8.39 -1.33
C THR A 38 1.38 9.38 -1.81
N ALA A 39 0.83 9.15 -2.99
CA ALA A 39 -0.34 9.85 -3.51
C ALA A 39 -1.49 8.86 -3.71
N LEU A 40 -2.72 9.36 -3.53
CA LEU A 40 -3.96 8.60 -3.69
C LEU A 40 -4.81 9.22 -4.80
N GLY A 41 -5.50 8.38 -5.56
CA GLY A 41 -6.45 8.79 -6.59
C GLY A 41 -7.05 7.59 -7.30
N ASP A 42 -8.24 7.76 -7.88
CA ASP A 42 -8.87 6.79 -8.78
C ASP A 42 -8.23 6.96 -10.18
N VAL A 43 -7.30 6.07 -10.54
CA VAL A 43 -6.46 6.24 -11.74
C VAL A 43 -7.12 5.64 -12.98
N ASP A 44 -7.89 4.56 -12.83
CA ASP A 44 -8.55 3.87 -13.95
C ASP A 44 -10.06 4.12 -14.06
N ALA A 45 -10.61 5.00 -13.20
CA ALA A 45 -11.98 5.47 -13.20
C ALA A 45 -13.02 4.39 -12.90
N ASP A 46 -12.64 3.39 -12.09
CA ASP A 46 -13.55 2.34 -11.64
C ASP A 46 -14.31 2.67 -10.35
N GLY A 47 -13.96 3.80 -9.72
CA GLY A 47 -14.62 4.34 -8.53
C GLY A 47 -13.99 3.92 -7.21
N ASP A 48 -12.92 3.13 -7.23
CA ASP A 48 -12.14 2.79 -6.05
C ASP A 48 -10.78 3.56 -6.03
N ILE A 49 -10.16 3.71 -4.85
CA ILE A 49 -8.98 4.59 -4.68
C ILE A 49 -7.70 3.77 -4.79
N ASP A 50 -6.89 4.09 -5.80
CA ASP A 50 -5.56 3.55 -6.00
C ASP A 50 -4.47 4.33 -5.23
N MET A 51 -3.26 3.79 -5.28
CA MET A 51 -2.09 4.38 -4.64
C MET A 51 -0.86 4.35 -5.54
N VAL A 52 -0.11 5.46 -5.55
CA VAL A 52 1.23 5.54 -6.17
C VAL A 52 2.24 5.89 -5.09
N THR A 53 3.29 5.09 -4.93
CA THR A 53 4.35 5.31 -3.95
C THR A 53 5.66 5.65 -4.65
N LYS A 54 6.32 6.71 -4.20
CA LYS A 54 7.66 7.07 -4.67
C LYS A 54 8.69 6.19 -3.99
N VAL A 55 9.43 5.43 -4.78
CA VAL A 55 10.55 4.60 -4.35
C VAL A 55 11.85 5.35 -4.63
N TRP A 56 12.80 5.34 -3.69
CA TRP A 56 14.16 5.81 -4.00
C TRP A 56 14.90 4.79 -4.88
N ASN A 57 16.15 4.46 -4.59
CA ASN A 57 16.98 3.54 -5.35
C ASN A 57 17.02 2.16 -4.67
N LYS A 58 15.89 1.73 -4.09
CA LYS A 58 15.87 0.55 -3.23
C LYS A 58 16.08 -0.74 -4.00
N ASP A 59 15.52 -0.84 -5.21
CA ASP A 59 15.61 -2.00 -6.10
C ASP A 59 16.76 -1.94 -7.11
N GLY A 60 17.59 -0.88 -7.04
CA GLY A 60 18.71 -0.67 -7.95
C GLY A 60 19.06 0.81 -8.07
N GLU A 61 19.98 1.17 -8.96
CA GLU A 61 20.46 2.55 -9.12
C GLU A 61 19.37 3.56 -9.52
N ASN A 62 18.23 3.08 -10.04
CA ASN A 62 17.16 3.90 -10.57
C ASN A 62 16.09 4.21 -9.52
N TYR A 63 15.70 5.48 -9.48
CA TYR A 63 14.47 5.94 -8.84
C TYR A 63 13.26 5.45 -9.63
N HIS A 64 12.21 5.02 -8.94
CA HIS A 64 10.97 4.59 -9.59
C HIS A 64 9.76 4.84 -8.69
N ALA A 65 8.58 4.47 -9.17
CA ALA A 65 7.35 4.49 -8.40
C ALA A 65 6.66 3.15 -8.51
N ASP A 66 6.06 2.70 -7.42
CA ASP A 66 5.17 1.54 -7.43
C ASP A 66 3.73 2.01 -7.55
N PHE A 67 2.96 1.31 -8.38
CA PHE A 67 1.53 1.53 -8.55
C PHE A 67 0.75 0.36 -7.96
N TRP A 68 -0.18 0.67 -7.08
CA TRP A 68 -1.02 -0.27 -6.36
C TRP A 68 -2.45 -0.02 -6.78
N ARG A 69 -3.00 -0.95 -7.56
CA ARG A 69 -4.40 -0.91 -7.89
C ARG A 69 -5.22 -1.54 -6.79
N ASN A 70 -6.22 -0.81 -6.34
CA ASN A 70 -7.29 -1.41 -5.59
C ASN A 70 -8.30 -1.94 -6.62
N GLU A 71 -8.63 -3.22 -6.50
CA GLU A 71 -9.46 -3.87 -7.49
C GLU A 71 -10.51 -4.64 -6.73
N THR A 72 -11.77 -4.24 -6.86
CA THR A 72 -12.86 -5.08 -6.43
C THR A 72 -12.95 -6.27 -7.37
N ILE A 73 -12.27 -7.38 -7.00
CA ILE A 73 -12.43 -8.65 -7.73
C ILE A 73 -13.86 -9.12 -7.51
N SER A 74 -14.76 -8.79 -8.43
CA SER A 74 -16.07 -9.41 -8.50
C SER A 74 -15.83 -10.89 -8.78
N LEU A 75 -16.04 -11.75 -7.78
CA LEU A 75 -15.79 -13.20 -7.85
C LEU A 75 -16.70 -13.96 -8.84
N ASN A 76 -17.39 -13.28 -9.75
CA ASN A 76 -18.30 -13.87 -10.72
C ASN A 76 -18.03 -13.34 -12.13
N LYS A 77 -17.11 -14.00 -12.84
CA LYS A 77 -17.09 -14.12 -14.30
C LYS A 77 -16.95 -15.59 -14.66
#